data_AF-A0A451D969-F1
#
_entry.id   AF-A0A451D969-F1
#
_cell.length_a   1.000
_cell.length_b   1.000
_cell.length_c   1.000
_cell.angle_alpha   90.00
_cell.angle_beta   90.00
_cell.angle_gamma   90.00
#
_symmetry.space_group_name_H-M   'P 1'
#
loop_
_entity.id
_entity.type
_entity.pdbx_description
1 polymer ?
#
loop_
_entity_poly.entity_id
_entity_poly.type
_entity_poly.pdbx_seq_one_letter_code
_entity_poly.pdbx_strand_id
1 'polypeptide(L)'
;MSPIIERVFSQCIFSVCFMVVACFGLTLLAISWFLGEKTSGRYTHTPFESGIVSVGSARLCFSVKFYLVAMFFVIFDVEALYLYAWSTSIRESGWMGFTEATMFIFVLLVSLFYLIRIGALDWSPMSRTIDIKKTAISHDLSDTAHTHTYKDS
;
A
#
# COMPACT_ATOMS: atom_id res chain seq x y z
N MET A 1 3.91 -46.49 20.48
CA MET A 1 3.04 -45.41 20.00
C MET A 1 3.79 -44.69 18.88
N SER A 2 3.24 -44.59 17.67
CA SER A 2 4.01 -44.10 16.52
C SER A 2 4.19 -42.57 16.59
N PRO A 3 5.40 -42.03 16.36
CA PRO A 3 5.68 -40.58 16.41
C PRO A 3 4.91 -39.77 15.36
N ILE A 4 4.31 -40.45 14.38
CA ILE A 4 3.45 -39.88 13.35
C ILE A 4 2.10 -39.46 13.95
N ILE A 5 1.53 -40.29 14.85
CA ILE A 5 0.23 -40.01 15.48
C ILE A 5 0.35 -38.78 16.39
N GLU A 6 1.43 -38.64 17.14
CA GLU A 6 1.72 -37.47 18.00
C GLU A 6 1.81 -36.16 17.18
N ARG A 7 2.47 -36.18 16.02
CA ARG A 7 2.59 -35.01 15.14
C ARG A 7 1.27 -34.62 14.50
N VAL A 8 0.51 -35.61 14.02
CA VAL A 8 -0.83 -35.40 13.44
C VAL A 8 -1.78 -34.86 14.50
N PHE A 9 -1.73 -35.40 15.72
CA PHE A 9 -2.54 -34.92 16.84
C PHE A 9 -2.20 -33.46 17.21
N SER A 10 -0.92 -33.11 17.26
CA SER A 10 -0.47 -31.73 17.51
C SER A 10 -0.90 -30.75 16.41
N GLN A 11 -0.83 -31.15 15.13
CA GLN A 11 -1.30 -30.32 14.01
C GLN A 11 -2.83 -30.13 14.02
N CYS A 12 -3.58 -31.19 14.34
CA CYS A 12 -5.03 -31.10 14.50
C CYS A 12 -5.41 -30.15 15.64
N ILE A 13 -4.72 -30.22 16.78
CA ILE A 13 -4.92 -29.29 17.91
C ILE A 13 -4.66 -27.85 17.48
N PHE A 14 -3.53 -27.57 16.82
CA PHE A 14 -3.22 -26.21 16.38
C PHE A 14 -4.26 -25.67 15.39
N SER A 15 -4.70 -26.49 14.44
CA SER A 15 -5.75 -26.13 13.48
C SER A 15 -7.09 -25.85 14.16
N VAL A 16 -7.48 -26.68 15.14
CA VAL A 16 -8.72 -26.50 15.90
C VAL A 16 -8.64 -25.22 16.75
N CYS A 17 -7.53 -24.99 17.45
CA CYS A 17 -7.32 -23.75 18.21
C CYS A 17 -7.41 -22.51 17.32
N PHE A 18 -6.76 -22.52 16.15
CA PHE A 18 -6.84 -21.42 15.19
C PHE A 18 -8.28 -21.16 14.72
N MET A 19 -9.02 -22.22 14.41
CA MET A 19 -10.43 -22.13 14.00
C MET A 19 -11.32 -21.57 15.12
N VAL A 20 -11.09 -21.97 16.37
CA VAL A 20 -11.83 -21.43 17.53
C VAL A 20 -11.56 -19.94 17.70
N VAL A 21 -10.30 -19.51 17.61
CA VAL A 21 -9.93 -18.08 17.72
C VAL A 21 -10.57 -17.25 16.59
N ALA A 22 -10.52 -17.74 15.36
CA ALA A 22 -11.14 -17.08 14.21
C ALA A 22 -12.67 -16.98 14.38
N CYS A 23 -13.31 -18.07 14.82
CA CYS A 23 -14.75 -18.11 15.08
C CYS A 23 -15.16 -17.16 16.22
N PHE A 24 -14.34 -17.07 17.27
CA PHE A 24 -14.57 -16.12 18.36
C PHE A 24 -14.51 -14.67 17.86
N GLY A 25 -13.50 -14.33 17.05
CA GLY A 25 -13.41 -13.00 16.42
C GLY A 25 -14.62 -12.67 15.55
N LEU A 26 -15.06 -13.63 14.72
CA LEU A 26 -16.27 -13.51 13.91
C LEU A 26 -17.52 -13.33 14.78
N THR A 27 -17.63 -14.05 15.89
CA THR A 27 -18.77 -13.96 16.81
C THR A 27 -18.82 -12.58 17.48
N LEU A 28 -17.67 -12.02 17.88
CA LEU A 28 -17.60 -10.66 18.42
C LEU A 28 -18.02 -9.62 17.38
N LEU A 29 -17.59 -9.75 16.12
CA LEU A 29 -18.03 -8.88 15.03
C LEU A 29 -19.54 -9.03 14.78
N ALA A 30 -20.07 -10.24 14.81
CA ALA A 30 -21.50 -10.52 14.63
C ALA A 30 -22.35 -9.92 15.77
N ILE A 31 -21.89 -10.06 17.02
CA ILE A 31 -22.52 -9.44 18.20
C ILE A 31 -22.46 -7.92 18.06
N SER A 32 -21.32 -7.34 17.70
CA SER A 32 -21.18 -5.90 17.49
C SER A 32 -22.13 -5.38 16.40
N TRP A 33 -22.29 -6.11 15.30
CA TRP A 33 -23.22 -5.77 14.23
C TRP A 33 -24.70 -5.94 14.62
N PHE A 34 -25.01 -6.92 15.48
CA PHE A 34 -26.37 -7.17 15.93
C PHE A 34 -26.81 -6.20 17.04
N LEU A 35 -25.91 -5.86 17.95
CA LEU A 35 -26.16 -4.94 19.08
C LEU A 35 -25.98 -3.46 18.69
N GLY A 36 -25.30 -3.18 17.57
CA GLY A 36 -25.12 -1.84 17.04
C GLY A 36 -26.43 -1.27 16.49
N GLU A 37 -26.84 -0.12 17.01
CA GLU A 37 -28.00 0.61 16.50
C GLU A 37 -27.73 1.10 15.06
N LYS A 38 -28.51 0.58 14.12
CA LYS A 38 -28.41 0.93 12.69
C LYS A 38 -29.14 2.24 12.42
N THR A 39 -28.53 3.37 12.78
CA THR A 39 -29.09 4.69 12.46
C THR A 39 -28.82 5.06 10.99
N SER A 40 -29.87 5.09 10.17
CA SER A 40 -29.82 5.47 8.76
C SER A 40 -30.03 6.97 8.58
N GLY A 41 -29.08 7.77 9.08
CA GLY A 41 -29.04 9.21 8.82
C GLY A 41 -28.69 9.51 7.36
N ARG A 42 -29.27 10.59 6.80
CA ARG A 42 -29.08 11.01 5.39
C ARG A 42 -27.62 11.24 4.99
N TYR A 43 -26.73 11.41 5.96
CA TYR A 43 -25.29 11.63 5.78
C TYR A 43 -24.41 10.56 6.46
N THR A 44 -25.00 9.50 7.03
CA THR A 44 -24.26 8.42 7.70
C THR A 44 -23.41 7.60 6.72
N HIS A 45 -23.78 7.58 5.44
CA HIS A 45 -23.09 6.83 4.38
C HIS A 45 -22.29 7.73 3.41
N THR A 46 -22.19 9.03 3.68
CA THR A 46 -21.40 9.94 2.85
C THR A 46 -19.99 10.11 3.43
N PRO A 47 -18.92 9.99 2.64
CA PRO A 47 -17.56 10.25 3.12
C PRO A 47 -17.47 11.69 3.64
N PHE A 48 -17.26 11.85 4.94
CA PHE A 48 -17.16 13.15 5.59
C PHE A 48 -15.70 13.50 5.78
N GLU A 49 -15.24 14.62 5.21
CA GLU A 49 -13.97 15.22 5.66
C GLU A 49 -13.85 16.73 5.39
N SER A 50 -14.59 17.37 4.47
CA SER A 50 -14.35 18.83 4.24
C SER A 50 -15.43 19.67 3.55
N GLY A 51 -16.69 19.22 3.45
CA GLY A 51 -17.70 19.97 2.68
C GLY A 51 -17.42 20.01 1.17
N ILE A 52 -16.39 19.29 0.71
CA ILE A 52 -16.21 18.93 -0.69
C ILE A 52 -16.99 17.64 -0.94
N VAL A 53 -17.99 17.70 -1.80
CA VAL A 53 -18.52 16.49 -2.44
C VAL A 53 -17.34 15.83 -3.16
N SER A 54 -17.19 14.51 -3.03
CA SER A 54 -16.19 13.76 -3.79
C SER A 54 -16.59 13.75 -5.27
N VAL A 55 -16.43 14.89 -5.94
CA VAL A 55 -16.61 15.05 -7.38
C VAL A 55 -15.26 14.79 -8.02
N GLY A 56 -15.01 13.51 -8.30
CA GLY A 56 -13.77 13.11 -8.96
C GLY A 56 -13.78 11.61 -9.18
N SER A 57 -13.60 11.20 -10.44
CA SER A 57 -13.45 9.78 -10.80
C SER A 57 -12.44 9.10 -9.88
N ALA A 58 -12.76 7.90 -9.38
CA ALA A 58 -11.89 7.04 -8.57
C ALA A 58 -10.56 6.63 -9.28
N ARG A 59 -10.31 7.19 -10.47
CA ARG A 59 -9.10 7.10 -11.27
C ARG A 59 -8.09 8.19 -10.87
N LEU A 60 -7.76 8.31 -9.58
CA LEU A 60 -6.53 9.02 -9.23
C LEU A 60 -5.37 8.15 -9.72
N CYS A 61 -4.60 8.66 -10.68
CA CYS A 61 -3.32 8.05 -11.03
C CYS A 61 -2.39 8.21 -9.82
N PHE A 62 -2.41 7.22 -8.93
CA PHE A 62 -1.44 7.11 -7.85
C PHE A 62 -0.04 7.11 -8.46
N SER A 63 0.86 7.88 -7.86
CA SER A 63 2.23 8.04 -8.32
C SER A 63 2.90 6.68 -8.55
N VAL A 64 3.64 6.53 -9.66
CA VAL A 64 4.38 5.31 -10.03
C VAL A 64 5.26 4.79 -8.88
N LYS A 65 5.66 5.69 -7.98
CA LYS A 65 6.39 5.40 -6.74
C LYS A 65 5.79 4.25 -5.91
N PHE A 66 4.45 4.17 -5.78
CA PHE A 66 3.81 3.09 -5.02
C PHE A 66 3.99 1.71 -5.67
N TYR A 67 3.94 1.67 -7.00
CA TYR A 67 4.18 0.44 -7.75
C TYR A 67 5.63 -0.04 -7.61
N LEU A 68 6.60 0.88 -7.65
CA LEU A 68 8.02 0.53 -7.48
C LEU A 68 8.29 -0.11 -6.11
N VAL A 69 7.69 0.42 -5.04
CA VAL A 69 7.81 -0.17 -3.69
C VAL A 69 7.15 -1.55 -3.62
N ALA A 70 5.95 -1.72 -4.20
CA ALA A 70 5.26 -3.00 -4.22
C ALA A 70 6.03 -4.07 -5.02
N MET A 71 6.56 -3.70 -6.18
CA MET A 71 7.36 -4.60 -7.01
C MET A 71 8.68 -4.99 -6.30
N PHE A 72 9.33 -4.03 -5.63
CA PHE A 72 10.51 -4.30 -4.81
C PHE A 72 10.19 -5.25 -3.64
N PHE A 73 9.04 -5.08 -2.98
CA PHE A 73 8.61 -5.99 -1.91
C PHE A 73 8.44 -7.43 -2.39
N VAL A 74 7.81 -7.64 -3.55
CA VAL A 74 7.66 -8.98 -4.14
C VAL A 74 9.00 -9.62 -4.47
N ILE A 75 9.93 -8.85 -5.04
CA ILE A 75 11.29 -9.35 -5.34
C ILE A 75 12.02 -9.70 -4.04
N PHE A 76 11.99 -8.81 -3.04
CA PHE A 76 12.63 -9.05 -1.74
C PHE A 76 12.05 -10.27 -1.02
N ASP A 77 10.74 -10.51 -1.10
CA ASP A 77 10.08 -11.67 -0.50
C ASP A 77 10.53 -12.98 -1.13
N VAL A 78 10.64 -13.03 -2.47
CA VAL A 78 11.17 -14.18 -3.19
C VAL A 78 12.65 -14.45 -2.84
N GLU A 79 13.46 -13.40 -2.72
CA GLU A 79 14.86 -13.54 -2.32
C GLU A 79 15.01 -14.04 -0.87
N ALA A 80 14.13 -13.60 0.04
CA ALA A 80 14.09 -14.12 1.40
C ALA A 80 13.73 -15.61 1.44
N LEU A 81 12.84 -16.07 0.55
CA LEU A 81 12.52 -17.48 0.39
C LEU A 81 13.75 -18.30 -0.07
N TYR A 82 14.55 -17.77 -1.00
CA TYR A 82 15.78 -18.42 -1.43
C TYR A 82 16.79 -18.54 -0.29
N LEU A 83 16.98 -17.47 0.49
CA LEU A 83 17.84 -17.50 1.68
C LEU A 83 17.32 -18.47 2.74
N TYR A 84 16.01 -18.61 2.90
CA TYR A 84 15.41 -19.60 3.79
C TYR A 84 15.71 -21.03 3.31
N ALA A 85 15.52 -21.33 2.02
CA ALA A 85 15.84 -22.63 1.46
C ALA A 85 17.32 -22.99 1.65
N TRP A 86 18.23 -22.05 1.36
CA TRP A 86 19.66 -22.20 1.66
C TRP A 86 19.93 -22.40 3.16
N SER A 87 19.24 -21.66 4.03
CA SER A 87 19.37 -21.76 5.49
C SER A 87 19.11 -23.18 6.02
N THR A 88 18.17 -23.92 5.42
CA THR A 88 17.89 -25.31 5.81
C THR A 88 19.05 -26.29 5.54
N SER A 89 19.97 -25.95 4.64
CA SER A 89 21.06 -26.81 4.17
C SER A 89 22.45 -26.15 4.20
N ILE A 90 22.67 -25.20 5.12
CA ILE A 90 23.94 -24.47 5.27
C ILE A 90 25.15 -25.40 5.36
N ARG A 91 25.01 -26.52 6.09
CA ARG A 91 26.12 -27.46 6.34
C ARG A 91 26.56 -28.23 5.10
N GLU A 92 25.63 -28.51 4.19
CA GLU A 92 25.88 -29.23 2.93
C GLU A 92 26.45 -28.28 1.87
N SER A 93 26.00 -27.02 1.87
CA SER A 93 26.34 -26.01 0.85
C SER A 93 27.74 -25.41 0.99
N GLY A 94 28.31 -25.45 2.21
CA GLY A 94 29.67 -25.00 2.49
C GLY A 94 29.96 -23.55 2.09
N TRP A 95 31.23 -23.26 1.76
CA TRP A 95 31.71 -21.93 1.37
C TRP A 95 31.08 -21.41 0.06
N MET A 96 30.72 -22.31 -0.85
CA MET A 96 30.12 -21.95 -2.13
C MET A 96 28.73 -21.36 -1.92
N GLY A 97 27.87 -22.02 -1.13
CA GLY A 97 26.55 -21.50 -0.80
C GLY A 97 26.60 -20.21 0.05
N PHE A 98 27.60 -20.06 0.92
CA PHE A 98 27.79 -18.79 1.64
C PHE A 98 28.08 -17.62 0.71
N THR A 99 28.91 -17.84 -0.30
CA THR A 99 29.25 -16.80 -1.28
C THR A 99 28.04 -16.45 -2.14
N GLU A 100 27.24 -17.44 -2.52
CA GLU A 100 25.99 -17.27 -3.25
C GLU A 100 24.96 -16.47 -2.42
N ALA A 101 24.71 -16.86 -1.17
CA ALA A 101 23.81 -16.14 -0.27
C ALA A 101 24.25 -14.68 -0.04
N THR A 102 25.56 -14.45 0.11
CA THR A 102 26.12 -13.09 0.25
C THR A 102 25.90 -12.25 -1.00
N MET A 103 26.08 -12.84 -2.19
CA MET A 103 25.86 -12.17 -3.48
C MET A 103 24.38 -11.80 -3.66
N PHE A 104 23.46 -12.69 -3.32
CA PHE A 104 22.01 -12.43 -3.32
C PHE A 104 21.64 -11.23 -2.43
N ILE A 105 22.12 -11.23 -1.18
CA ILE A 105 21.90 -10.10 -0.25
C ILE A 105 22.51 -8.81 -0.79
N PHE A 106 23.69 -8.88 -1.41
CA PHE A 106 24.37 -7.71 -1.97
C PHE A 106 23.56 -7.07 -3.11
N VAL A 107 23.00 -7.87 -4.03
CA VAL A 107 22.15 -7.38 -5.13
C VAL A 107 20.89 -6.70 -4.58
N LEU A 108 20.27 -7.26 -3.53
CA LEU A 108 19.14 -6.63 -2.84
C LEU A 108 19.51 -5.27 -2.23
N LEU A 109 20.66 -5.19 -1.56
CA LEU A 109 21.17 -3.95 -0.97
C LEU A 109 21.38 -2.87 -2.03
N VAL A 110 22.00 -3.22 -3.16
CA VAL A 110 22.20 -2.29 -4.28
C VAL A 110 20.86 -1.81 -4.85
N SER A 111 19.91 -2.73 -5.04
CA SER A 111 18.57 -2.43 -5.55
C SER A 111 17.79 -1.51 -4.60
N LEU A 112 17.86 -1.77 -3.29
CA LEU A 112 17.24 -0.92 -2.26
C LEU A 112 17.88 0.46 -2.22
N PHE A 113 19.21 0.53 -2.25
CA PHE A 113 19.94 1.79 -2.26
C PHE A 113 19.57 2.63 -3.50
N TYR A 114 19.50 2.00 -4.68
CA TYR A 114 19.06 2.65 -5.91
C TYR A 114 17.63 3.23 -5.78
N LEU A 115 16.70 2.47 -5.20
CA LEU A 115 15.32 2.92 -5.01
C LEU A 115 15.21 4.12 -4.05
N ILE A 116 16.00 4.11 -2.97
CA ILE A 116 16.11 5.24 -2.04
C ILE A 116 16.67 6.48 -2.76
N ARG A 117 17.70 6.30 -3.59
CA ARG A 117 18.35 7.41 -4.32
C ARG A 117 17.45 8.05 -5.39
N ILE A 118 16.52 7.30 -5.97
CA ILE A 118 15.51 7.83 -6.91
C ILE A 118 14.48 8.74 -6.22
N GLY A 119 14.42 8.77 -4.89
CA GLY A 119 13.37 9.50 -4.18
C GLY A 119 11.99 8.90 -4.44
N ALA A 120 11.92 7.58 -4.71
CA ALA A 120 10.65 6.86 -4.73
C ALA A 120 9.94 6.93 -3.36
N LEU A 121 10.69 7.25 -2.31
CA LEU A 121 10.20 7.50 -0.97
C LEU A 121 9.92 8.98 -0.65
N ASP A 122 10.14 9.91 -1.59
CA ASP A 122 9.82 11.33 -1.39
C ASP A 122 8.37 11.61 -1.82
N TRP A 123 7.55 11.79 -0.81
CA TRP A 123 6.13 12.13 -0.91
C TRP A 123 6.03 13.65 -0.93
N SER A 124 6.71 14.29 -1.88
CA SER A 124 6.52 15.72 -2.13
C SER A 124 5.26 15.88 -2.99
N PRO A 125 4.16 16.46 -2.46
CA PRO A 125 3.08 16.91 -3.32
C PRO A 125 3.64 17.99 -4.23
N MET A 126 3.72 17.70 -5.52
CA MET A 126 4.05 18.72 -6.52
C MET A 126 2.97 19.79 -6.45
N SER A 127 3.32 20.95 -5.86
CA SER A 127 2.41 22.06 -5.67
C SER A 127 1.75 22.42 -7.00
N ARG A 128 0.41 22.36 -7.02
CA ARG A 128 -0.47 22.51 -8.18
C ARG A 128 -0.55 23.96 -8.69
N THR A 129 0.58 24.69 -8.67
CA THR A 129 0.65 26.13 -8.97
C THR A 129 0.32 26.45 -10.44
N ILE A 130 0.34 25.46 -11.34
CA ILE A 130 0.14 25.69 -12.77
C ILE A 130 -1.33 25.98 -13.13
N ASP A 131 -2.31 25.40 -12.43
CA ASP A 131 -3.74 25.65 -12.72
C ASP A 131 -4.24 27.00 -12.20
N ILE A 132 -3.75 27.44 -11.03
CA ILE A 132 -4.14 28.73 -10.44
C ILE A 132 -3.65 29.88 -11.33
N LYS A 133 -2.41 29.80 -11.85
CA LYS A 133 -1.84 30.85 -12.70
C LYS A 133 -2.54 30.93 -14.05
N LYS A 134 -2.94 29.79 -14.64
CA LYS A 134 -3.67 29.77 -15.92
C LYS A 134 -5.07 30.37 -15.77
N THR A 135 -5.76 30.08 -14.68
CA THR A 135 -7.10 30.60 -14.39
C THR A 135 -7.08 32.09 -14.05
N ALA A 136 -6.09 32.54 -13.27
CA ALA A 136 -5.91 33.95 -12.94
C ALA A 136 -5.56 34.80 -14.17
N ILE A 137 -4.71 34.29 -15.08
CA ILE A 137 -4.35 34.99 -16.32
C ILE A 137 -5.53 35.04 -17.31
N SER A 138 -6.36 34.00 -17.37
CA SER A 138 -7.56 34.04 -18.23
C SER A 138 -8.60 35.04 -17.74
N HIS A 139 -8.75 35.21 -16.42
CA HIS A 139 -9.68 36.18 -15.85
C HIS A 139 -9.20 37.63 -16.05
N ASP A 140 -7.91 37.87 -15.89
CA ASP A 140 -7.26 39.17 -16.12
C ASP A 140 -7.34 39.60 -17.61
N LEU A 141 -7.17 38.66 -18.54
CA LEU A 141 -7.27 38.92 -19.98
C LEU A 141 -8.69 39.26 -20.42
N SER A 142 -9.71 38.66 -19.79
CA SER A 142 -11.13 38.99 -20.05
C SER A 142 -11.54 40.36 -19.48
N ASP A 143 -11.05 40.75 -18.31
CA ASP A 143 -11.35 42.07 -17.71
C ASP A 143 -10.70 43.22 -18.51
N THR A 144 -9.54 42.96 -19.13
CA THR A 144 -8.84 43.94 -19.99
C THR A 144 -9.51 44.09 -21.37
N ALA A 145 -10.16 43.03 -21.88
CA ALA A 145 -10.87 43.09 -23.17
C ALA A 145 -12.16 43.91 -23.11
N HIS A 146 -12.86 43.94 -21.97
CA HIS A 146 -14.10 44.69 -21.80
C HIS A 146 -13.89 46.19 -21.51
N THR A 147 -12.71 46.59 -21.05
CA THR A 147 -12.41 48.00 -20.74
C THR A 147 -12.00 48.82 -21.96
N HIS A 148 -11.56 48.18 -23.05
CA HIS A 148 -11.24 48.86 -24.31
C HIS A 148 -12.46 49.10 -25.23
N THR A 149 -13.58 48.43 -25.02
CA THR A 149 -14.79 48.59 -25.86
C THR A 149 -15.75 49.68 -25.40
N TYR A 150 -15.48 50.35 -24.26
CA TYR A 150 -16.33 51.41 -23.71
C TYR A 150 -15.79 52.82 -23.98
N LYS A 151 -14.54 52.95 -24.46
CA LYS A 151 -13.86 54.25 -24.58
C LYS A 151 -13.90 54.86 -25.99
N ASP A 152 -14.50 54.15 -26.93
CA ASP A 152 -14.46 54.47 -28.37
C ASP A 152 -15.85 54.81 -28.95
N SER A 153 -16.83 55.13 -28.08
CA SER A 153 -18.21 55.53 -28.44
C SER A 153 -18.52 56.96 -28.02
#